data_AF-A0ABD0RPP2-F1
#
_entry.id   AF-A0ABD0RPP2-F1
#
_cell.length_a   1.000
_cell.length_b   1.000
_cell.length_c   1.000
_cell.angle_alpha   90.00
_cell.angle_beta   90.00
_cell.angle_gamma   90.00
#
_symmetry.space_group_name_H-M   'P 1'
#
loop_
_entity.id
_entity.type
_entity.pdbx_description
1 polymer ?
#
loop_
_entity_poly.entity_id
_entity_poly.type
_entity_poly.pdbx_seq_one_letter_code
_entity_poly.pdbx_strand_id
1 'polypeptide(L)' 'MEVINMDPEVKAQLTKLVSVRLCPPAPGQALMDLVVNSPQPGEPSYQTFMK' A
#
# COMPACT_ATOMS: atom_id res chain seq x y z
N MET A 1 1.40 -0.87 -7.56
CA MET A 1 1.83 0.53 -7.37
C MET A 1 1.00 1.39 -8.30
N GLU A 2 0.24 2.32 -7.74
CA GLU A 2 -0.47 3.32 -8.52
C GLU A 2 0.48 4.49 -8.83
N VAL A 3 0.52 4.92 -10.09
CA VAL A 3 1.36 6.03 -10.55
C VAL A 3 0.52 6.93 -11.44
N ILE A 4 0.34 8.18 -11.02
CA ILE A 4 -0.50 9.20 -11.68
C ILE A 4 0.35 10.44 -12.01
N ASN A 5 0.15 11.01 -13.20
CA ASN A 5 0.84 12.21 -13.70
C ASN A 5 2.39 12.17 -13.62
N MET A 6 2.99 10.99 -13.86
CA MET A 6 4.44 10.83 -13.95
C MET A 6 4.90 10.97 -15.40
N ASP A 7 6.00 11.70 -15.60
CA ASP A 7 6.67 11.78 -16.89
C ASP A 7 6.98 10.38 -17.47
N PRO A 8 6.71 10.12 -18.77
CA PRO A 8 6.89 8.79 -19.35
C PRO A 8 8.31 8.24 -19.21
N GLU A 9 9.35 9.07 -19.34
CA GLU A 9 10.74 8.64 -19.23
C GLU A 9 11.08 8.27 -17.78
N VAL A 10 10.57 9.04 -16.81
CA VAL A 10 10.73 8.74 -15.37
C VAL A 10 10.00 7.44 -15.00
N LYS A 11 8.80 7.21 -15.52
CA LYS A 11 8.05 5.96 -15.29
C LYS A 11 8.79 4.73 -15.84
N ALA A 12 9.49 4.88 -16.97
CA ALA A 12 10.32 3.82 -17.53
C ALA A 12 11.49 3.46 -16.58
N GLN A 13 12.14 4.47 -15.99
CA GLN A 13 13.19 4.24 -14.99
C GLN A 13 12.66 3.60 -13.71
N LEU A 14 11.48 4.00 -13.23
CA LEU A 14 10.83 3.37 -12.07
C LEU A 14 10.52 1.89 -12.34
N THR A 15 9.96 1.58 -13.49
CA THR A 15 9.64 0.20 -13.90
C THR A 15 10.91 -0.66 -13.93
N LYS A 16 11.99 -0.13 -14.52
CA LYS A 16 13.30 -0.78 -14.57
C LYS A 16 13.87 -1.03 -13.16
N LEU A 17 13.73 -0.07 -12.25
CA LEU A 17 14.21 -0.22 -10.88
C LEU A 17 13.44 -1.31 -10.14
N VAL A 18 12.11 -1.33 -10.26
CA VAL A 18 11.25 -2.28 -9.56
C VAL A 18 11.43 -3.69 -10.12
N SER A 19 11.67 -3.86 -11.42
CA SER A 19 11.85 -5.19 -12.03
C SER A 19 13.06 -5.97 -11.52
N VAL A 20 14.06 -5.29 -10.95
CA VAL A 20 15.28 -5.91 -10.41
C VAL A 20 15.33 -5.93 -8.88
N ARG A 21 14.33 -5.34 -8.20
CA ARG A 21 14.19 -5.40 -6.75
C ARG A 21 13.23 -6.54 -6.39
N LEU A 22 13.47 -7.18 -5.25
CA LEU A 22 12.50 -8.09 -4.65
C LEU A 22 11.27 -7.32 -4.15
N CYS A 23 10.19 -8.05 -3.89
CA CYS A 23 8.99 -7.51 -3.26
C CYS A 23 9.31 -6.97 -1.85
N PRO A 24 8.60 -5.92 -1.39
CA PRO A 24 8.67 -5.49 0.01
C PRO A 24 8.30 -6.64 0.97
N PRO A 25 8.80 -6.64 2.22
CA PRO A 25 8.46 -7.68 3.19
C PRO A 25 6.95 -7.81 3.39
N ALA A 26 6.43 -9.05 3.31
CA ALA A 26 5.00 -9.32 3.42
C ALA A 26 4.35 -8.77 4.70
N PRO A 27 4.97 -8.82 5.90
CA PRO A 27 4.38 -8.22 7.10
C PRO A 27 4.16 -6.70 6.98
N GLY A 28 5.07 -5.99 6.30
CA GLY A 28 4.92 -4.56 6.07
C GLY A 28 3.78 -4.23 5.11
N GLN A 29 3.58 -5.08 4.09
CA GLN A 29 2.44 -4.95 3.18
C GLN A 29 1.11 -5.21 3.88
N ALA A 30 1.04 -6.26 4.72
CA ALA A 30 -0.14 -6.58 5.51
C ALA A 30 -0.48 -5.47 6.53
N LEU A 31 0.54 -4.87 7.17
CA LEU A 31 0.31 -3.73 8.06
C LEU A 31 -0.29 -2.53 7.31
N MET A 32 0.22 -2.21 6.12
CA MET A 32 -0.34 -1.11 5.31
C MET A 32 -1.79 -1.38 4.92
N ASP A 33 -2.13 -2.62 4.58
CA ASP A 33 -3.50 -3.03 4.28
C ASP A 33 -4.45 -2.79 5.48
N LEU A 34 -4.02 -3.15 6.69
CA LEU A 34 -4.80 -2.90 7.91
C LEU A 34 -4.98 -1.40 8.22
N VAL A 35 -3.96 -0.58 7.93
CA VAL A 35 -4.02 0.86 8.17
C VAL A 35 -4.99 1.55 7.19
N VAL A 36 -4.91 1.22 5.90
CA VAL A 36 -5.79 1.83 4.89
C VAL A 36 -7.23 1.28 4.95
N ASN A 37 -7.40 0.04 5.41
CA ASN A 37 -8.70 -0.60 5.61
C ASN A 37 -9.05 -0.67 7.11
N SER A 38 -9.16 0.50 7.75
CA SER A 38 -9.62 0.59 9.13
C SER A 38 -11.05 0.02 9.29
N PRO A 39 -11.38 -0.51 10.49
CA PRO A 39 -12.70 -1.09 10.72
C PRO A 39 -13.80 -0.07 10.47
N GLN A 40 -14.93 -0.54 9.95
CA GLN A 40 -16.10 0.25 9.59
C GLN A 40 -17.18 0.18 10.68
N PRO A 41 -18.10 1.16 10.75
CA PRO A 41 -19.24 1.11 11.66
C PRO A 41 -20.04 -0.19 11.49
N GLY A 42 -20.19 -0.95 12.58
CA GLY A 42 -20.86 -2.26 12.57
C GLY A 42 -19.91 -3.45 12.64
N GLU A 43 -18.60 -3.25 12.44
CA GLU A 43 -17.62 -4.31 12.62
C GLU A 43 -17.23 -4.50 14.10
N PRO A 44 -16.95 -5.74 14.55
CA PRO A 44 -16.73 -6.04 15.97
C PRO A 44 -15.61 -5.23 16.64
N SER A 45 -14.56 -4.90 15.90
CA SER A 45 -13.40 -4.16 16.39
C SER A 45 -13.55 -2.64 16.31
N TYR A 46 -14.58 -2.11 15.64
CA TYR A 46 -14.74 -0.68 15.39
C TYR A 46 -14.73 0.16 16.67
N GLN A 47 -15.53 -0.24 17.65
CA GLN A 47 -15.68 0.47 18.92
C GLN A 47 -14.41 0.44 19.78
N THR A 48 -13.57 -0.59 19.61
CA THR A 48 -12.29 -0.69 20.32
C THR A 48 -11.19 0.10 19.62
N PHE A 49 -11.24 0.19 18.28
CA PHE A 49 -10.27 0.93 17.48
C PHE A 49 -10.50 2.46 17.52
N MET A 50 -11.75 2.92 17.57
CA MET A 50 -12.12 4.34 17.59
C MET A 50 -12.14 4.98 18.99
N LYS A 51 -11.83 4.21 20.04
CA LYS A 51 -11.65 4.72 21.41
C LYS A 51 -10.30 5.39 21.56
#